data_AF-A0A958H6A0-F1
#
_entry.id   AF-A0A958H6A0-F1
#
_cell.length_a   1.000
_cell.length_b   1.000
_cell.length_c   1.000
_cell.angle_alpha   90.00
_cell.angle_beta   90.00
_cell.angle_gamma   90.00
#
_symmetry.space_group_name_H-M   'P 1'
#
loop_
_entity.id
_entity.type
_entity.pdbx_description
1 polymer ?
#
loop_
_entity_poly.entity_id
_entity_poly.type
_entity_poly.pdbx_seq_one_letter_code
_entity_poly.pdbx_strand_id
1 'polypeptide(L)'
;MRYPQTDVGPQWIGADNIWNGSATGTLYKGEGVVAGIIDTGINLGHPSFAATGQDGYVHTNPLGSGNYLGLCLSNPGTYVCNDKTYGFYIFTGEVSEDGDGHGSHTGSTTAGNYLQPGTVDLSPFNTYSPAISGVAPHANIIGYKACLDAGGCPGAALVSSINQATADGVDVINYSIGGGTSNPWTDADALAFLAAQDAGVVPVTSAGNNGPGASTVGSPGDAPWMMTVGASTHNRAGINAIIDMTGGDTTPPPDLEGKGFSLGTGMLPMVYAGDFGDALCLNEFAPGTFTGQIVVCDRGTNARVAKGYNVLQGGAGGMVLVNTDPGQSLNGDVHWLPAVQLDSVKGTALKTWMASGSGHMGKIEGTNISFDPANGDIMAGFSSRGPLVNNASDIIKPDVTAPGVDIIAAYRDLPPGPEDPTQNYGVVSGTSMSSPHTAGAAALLSGLYPDWTPAEVKAAMMSTGKVAGVYKEDYVT
;
A
#
# COMPACT_ATOMS: atom_id res chain seq x y z
N MET A 1 27.90 -8.58 -1.07
CA MET A 1 27.02 -8.48 0.10
C MET A 1 25.61 -8.30 -0.49
N ARG A 2 24.66 -9.20 -0.22
CA ARG A 2 23.30 -9.11 -0.78
C ARG A 2 22.53 -8.06 0.03
N TYR A 3 22.01 -7.01 -0.60
CA TYR A 3 21.24 -5.96 0.09
C TYR A 3 19.77 -6.02 -0.37
N PRO A 4 18.83 -6.52 0.45
CA PRO A 4 17.38 -6.35 0.28
C PRO A 4 16.80 -5.13 1.00
N GLN A 5 15.71 -4.56 0.49
CA GLN A 5 15.21 -3.17 0.63
C GLN A 5 13.66 -3.13 0.37
N THR A 6 12.87 -2.30 1.09
CA THR A 6 11.40 -2.26 1.54
C THR A 6 10.74 -3.54 1.99
N ASP A 7 11.03 -4.59 1.25
CA ASP A 7 11.06 -5.97 1.67
C ASP A 7 11.57 -6.69 0.43
N VAL A 8 10.67 -7.12 -0.43
CA VAL A 8 10.87 -7.66 -1.77
C VAL A 8 10.35 -6.73 -2.86
N GLY A 9 9.47 -5.76 -2.58
CA GLY A 9 8.82 -4.92 -3.61
C GLY A 9 9.79 -4.30 -4.65
N PRO A 10 10.78 -3.50 -4.23
CA PRO A 10 11.80 -2.94 -5.13
C PRO A 10 12.62 -4.00 -5.88
N GLN A 11 12.97 -5.11 -5.22
CA GLN A 11 13.70 -6.21 -5.87
C GLN A 11 12.83 -6.93 -6.90
N TRP A 12 11.54 -7.07 -6.62
CA TRP A 12 10.58 -7.74 -7.48
C TRP A 12 10.40 -7.00 -8.80
N ILE A 13 10.44 -5.66 -8.76
CA ILE A 13 10.45 -4.81 -9.96
C ILE A 13 11.86 -4.60 -10.54
N GLY A 14 12.89 -5.22 -9.96
CA GLY A 14 14.27 -5.19 -10.46
C GLY A 14 15.06 -3.91 -10.20
N ALA A 15 14.62 -3.05 -9.27
CA ALA A 15 15.30 -1.81 -8.92
C ALA A 15 16.72 -2.06 -8.37
N ASP A 16 16.93 -3.20 -7.72
CA ASP A 16 18.24 -3.61 -7.20
C ASP A 16 19.28 -3.81 -8.29
N ASN A 17 18.87 -4.14 -9.51
CA ASN A 17 19.77 -4.22 -10.67
C ASN A 17 20.29 -2.85 -11.10
N ILE A 18 19.53 -1.78 -10.85
CA ILE A 18 20.00 -0.39 -11.03
C ILE A 18 20.90 0.00 -9.87
N TRP A 19 20.49 -0.29 -8.63
CA TRP A 19 21.27 0.05 -7.43
C TRP A 19 22.66 -0.57 -7.43
N ASN A 20 22.77 -1.81 -7.90
CA ASN A 20 24.03 -2.53 -7.99
C ASN A 20 24.76 -2.33 -9.34
N GLY A 21 24.20 -1.54 -10.24
CA GLY A 21 24.77 -1.20 -11.54
C GLY A 21 24.82 -2.33 -12.56
N SER A 22 24.21 -3.49 -12.29
CA SER A 22 24.19 -4.61 -13.25
C SER A 22 23.33 -4.32 -14.49
N ALA A 23 22.29 -3.49 -14.36
CA ALA A 23 21.45 -3.07 -15.48
C ALA A 23 22.00 -1.84 -16.23
N THR A 24 22.76 -0.97 -15.56
CA THR A 24 23.13 0.37 -16.05
C THR A 24 24.64 0.57 -16.22
N GLY A 25 25.46 -0.34 -15.68
CA GLY A 25 26.91 -0.20 -15.60
C GLY A 25 27.41 0.76 -14.51
N THR A 26 26.52 1.42 -13.76
CA THR A 26 26.86 2.38 -12.69
C THR A 26 25.91 2.22 -11.50
N LEU A 27 26.45 2.24 -10.28
CA LEU A 27 25.67 2.22 -9.04
C LEU A 27 24.85 3.50 -8.93
N TYR A 28 23.53 3.37 -8.80
CA TYR A 28 22.64 4.53 -8.66
C TYR A 28 21.39 4.18 -7.86
N LYS A 29 21.06 5.00 -6.86
CA LYS A 29 19.90 4.79 -5.96
C LYS A 29 18.97 6.00 -5.86
N GLY A 30 19.11 6.97 -6.76
CA GLY A 30 18.29 8.18 -6.82
C GLY A 30 19.01 9.45 -6.36
N GLU A 31 20.33 9.43 -6.23
CA GLU A 31 21.10 10.61 -5.86
C GLU A 31 20.81 11.79 -6.80
N GLY A 32 20.50 12.96 -6.23
CA GLY A 32 20.26 14.18 -7.00
C GLY A 32 18.85 14.32 -7.59
N VAL A 33 17.95 13.37 -7.30
CA VAL A 33 16.54 13.40 -7.73
C VAL A 33 15.64 13.80 -6.55
N VAL A 34 14.58 14.54 -6.85
CA VAL A 34 13.57 15.01 -5.89
C VAL A 34 12.21 14.40 -6.22
N ALA A 35 11.64 13.67 -5.25
CA ALA A 35 10.29 13.14 -5.34
C ALA A 35 9.30 14.05 -4.57
N GLY A 36 8.27 14.52 -5.27
CA GLY A 36 7.10 15.17 -4.68
C GLY A 36 6.05 14.15 -4.25
N ILE A 37 5.63 14.19 -2.99
CA ILE A 37 4.60 13.29 -2.44
C ILE A 37 3.36 14.13 -2.13
N ILE A 38 2.31 13.98 -2.94
CA ILE A 38 1.02 14.67 -2.72
C ILE A 38 0.05 13.67 -2.10
N ASP A 39 -0.27 13.84 -0.82
CA ASP A 39 -0.98 12.83 -0.03
C ASP A 39 -1.58 13.41 1.28
N THR A 40 -1.79 12.58 2.32
CA THR A 40 -2.21 12.98 3.69
C THR A 40 -1.10 13.66 4.50
N GLY A 41 0.10 13.75 3.92
CA GLY A 41 1.29 14.40 4.47
C GLY A 41 2.45 13.43 4.67
N ILE A 42 3.42 13.77 5.54
CA ILE A 42 4.58 12.93 5.84
C ILE A 42 4.92 13.05 7.33
N ASN A 43 5.11 11.91 8.01
CA ASN A 43 5.71 11.85 9.35
C ASN A 43 7.20 12.24 9.29
N LEU A 44 7.51 13.52 9.47
CA LEU A 44 8.86 14.07 9.22
C LEU A 44 9.94 13.45 10.13
N GLY A 45 9.54 12.95 11.30
CA GLY A 45 10.42 12.31 12.28
C GLY A 45 10.72 10.83 12.03
N HIS A 46 10.08 10.20 11.04
CA HIS A 46 10.21 8.76 10.83
C HIS A 46 11.63 8.35 10.34
N PRO A 47 12.21 7.22 10.80
CA PRO A 47 13.55 6.77 10.37
C PRO A 47 13.73 6.63 8.85
N SER A 48 12.67 6.29 8.10
CA SER A 48 12.69 6.26 6.63
C SER A 48 12.98 7.63 5.99
N PHE A 49 12.81 8.73 6.73
CA PHE A 49 13.01 10.10 6.25
C PHE A 49 14.16 10.81 6.97
N ALA A 50 15.04 10.06 7.66
CA ALA A 50 16.21 10.63 8.31
C ALA A 50 17.22 11.20 7.30
N ALA A 51 17.98 12.21 7.68
CA ALA A 51 19.05 12.78 6.85
C ALA A 51 20.16 11.76 6.51
N THR A 52 20.31 10.71 7.32
CA THR A 52 21.27 9.62 7.09
C THR A 52 20.54 8.29 7.09
N GLY A 53 20.65 7.52 6.01
CA GLY A 53 20.12 6.16 5.91
C GLY A 53 20.94 5.16 6.73
N GLN A 54 20.36 4.01 7.07
CA GLN A 54 21.09 2.96 7.81
C GLN A 54 22.11 2.21 6.94
N ASP A 55 22.14 2.47 5.64
CA ASP A 55 23.23 2.06 4.74
C ASP A 55 24.39 3.07 4.71
N GLY A 56 24.32 4.13 5.52
CA GLY A 56 25.36 5.13 5.71
C GLY A 56 25.32 6.28 4.70
N TYR A 57 24.34 6.30 3.79
CA TYR A 57 24.17 7.41 2.86
C TYR A 57 23.71 8.67 3.60
N VAL A 58 24.44 9.78 3.41
CA VAL A 58 24.09 11.10 3.95
C VAL A 58 23.50 11.93 2.82
N HIS A 59 22.24 12.30 2.97
CA HIS A 59 21.53 13.11 1.98
C HIS A 59 22.15 14.51 1.90
N THR A 60 22.19 15.06 0.68
CA THR A 60 22.53 16.46 0.47
C THR A 60 21.26 17.18 0.04
N ASN A 61 20.87 18.21 0.78
CA ASN A 61 19.76 19.07 0.38
C ASN A 61 20.13 19.81 -0.92
N PRO A 62 19.33 19.71 -2.00
CA PRO A 62 19.58 20.38 -3.27
C PRO A 62 19.71 21.90 -3.17
N LEU A 63 19.07 22.52 -2.17
CA LEU A 63 19.13 23.96 -1.90
C LEU A 63 20.30 24.36 -0.98
N GLY A 64 21.10 23.39 -0.54
CA GLY A 64 22.14 23.55 0.48
C GLY A 64 21.61 23.32 1.90
N SER A 65 22.46 22.71 2.74
CA SER A 65 22.14 22.36 4.13
C SER A 65 21.51 23.55 4.88
N GLY A 66 20.35 23.31 5.51
CA GLY A 66 19.61 24.31 6.28
C GLY A 66 18.70 25.25 5.46
N ASN A 67 18.69 25.14 4.13
CA ASN A 67 17.74 25.87 3.28
C ASN A 67 16.52 24.99 2.99
N TYR A 68 15.42 25.25 3.68
CA TYR A 68 14.19 24.45 3.57
C TYR A 68 13.08 25.19 2.84
N LEU A 69 12.06 24.43 2.43
CA LEU A 69 10.87 24.95 1.75
C LEU A 69 9.61 24.85 2.62
N GLY A 70 8.62 25.69 2.29
CA GLY A 70 7.30 25.67 2.93
C GLY A 70 7.33 25.86 4.44
N LEU A 71 6.58 25.03 5.15
CA LEU A 71 6.43 25.08 6.60
C LEU A 71 7.72 24.80 7.35
N CYS A 72 8.65 24.06 6.75
CA CYS A 72 9.96 23.84 7.33
C CYS A 72 10.83 25.11 7.37
N LEU A 73 10.54 26.09 6.50
CA LEU A 73 11.16 27.41 6.55
C LEU A 73 10.38 28.37 7.47
N SER A 74 9.05 28.41 7.33
CA SER A 74 8.22 29.40 8.04
C SER A 74 7.90 29.01 9.48
N ASN A 75 7.94 27.73 9.83
CA ASN A 75 7.68 27.21 11.17
C ASN A 75 8.56 25.98 11.52
N PRO A 76 9.90 26.13 11.54
CA PRO A 76 10.86 25.04 11.76
C PRO A 76 10.80 24.41 13.16
N GLY A 77 10.14 25.07 14.13
CA GLY A 77 9.97 24.53 15.47
C GLY A 77 8.86 23.47 15.56
N THR A 78 7.92 23.47 14.62
CA THR A 78 6.85 22.48 14.52
C THR A 78 7.15 21.45 13.45
N TYR A 79 7.58 21.91 12.26
CA TYR A 79 7.81 21.05 11.09
C TYR A 79 9.31 20.93 10.86
N VAL A 80 9.91 19.87 11.42
CA VAL A 80 11.36 19.68 11.43
C VAL A 80 11.78 18.90 10.18
N CYS A 81 12.11 19.62 9.11
CA CYS A 81 12.77 19.05 7.94
C CYS A 81 14.25 18.75 8.18
N ASN A 82 14.83 17.98 7.27
CA ASN A 82 16.24 17.65 7.24
C ASN A 82 16.72 17.52 5.78
N ASP A 83 17.95 17.03 5.54
CA ASP A 83 18.48 16.97 4.17
C ASP A 83 17.80 15.90 3.28
N LYS A 84 17.10 14.92 3.85
CA LYS A 84 16.27 13.95 3.11
C LYS A 84 14.94 14.57 2.70
N THR A 85 14.15 14.99 3.68
CA THR A 85 12.87 15.67 3.48
C THR A 85 13.07 17.14 3.75
N TYR A 86 13.33 17.94 2.71
CA TYR A 86 13.78 19.33 2.85
C TYR A 86 12.67 20.36 2.59
N GLY A 87 11.46 19.90 2.30
CA GLY A 87 10.28 20.76 2.17
C GLY A 87 9.02 20.06 2.63
N PHE A 88 8.11 20.83 3.22
CA PHE A 88 6.79 20.34 3.61
C PHE A 88 5.75 21.45 3.51
N TYR A 89 4.58 21.13 2.96
CA TYR A 89 3.46 22.04 2.80
C TYR A 89 2.16 21.39 3.27
N ILE A 90 1.24 22.20 3.80
CA ILE A 90 -0.13 21.79 4.09
C ILE A 90 -1.11 22.71 3.35
N PHE A 91 -1.93 22.12 2.49
CA PHE A 91 -2.96 22.81 1.72
C PHE A 91 -4.39 22.52 2.22
N THR A 92 -4.54 21.62 3.20
CA THR A 92 -5.85 21.26 3.77
C THR A 92 -6.34 22.25 4.82
N GLY A 93 -5.44 23.07 5.37
CA GLY A 93 -5.72 23.94 6.52
C GLY A 93 -5.62 23.23 7.87
N GLU A 94 -5.23 21.95 7.90
CA GLU A 94 -4.89 21.24 9.13
C GLU A 94 -3.49 21.62 9.64
N VAL A 95 -3.14 21.13 10.83
CA VAL A 95 -1.82 21.36 11.46
C VAL A 95 -1.05 20.06 11.70
N SER A 96 -1.66 18.91 11.47
CA SER A 96 -1.01 17.61 11.57
C SER A 96 -0.10 17.38 10.37
N GLU A 97 1.08 16.82 10.63
CA GLU A 97 2.01 16.41 9.56
C GLU A 97 1.41 15.29 8.74
N ASP A 98 1.04 14.17 9.37
CA ASP A 98 0.34 13.04 8.75
C ASP A 98 -0.47 12.30 9.82
N GLY A 99 -1.76 12.64 9.96
CA GLY A 99 -2.66 11.98 10.92
C GLY A 99 -3.31 10.72 10.38
N ASP A 100 -3.12 10.41 9.10
CA ASP A 100 -3.64 9.20 8.45
C ASP A 100 -2.54 8.15 8.21
N GLY A 101 -1.33 8.55 7.85
CA GLY A 101 -0.22 7.61 7.63
C GLY A 101 -0.10 7.13 6.18
N HIS A 102 -1.14 7.28 5.35
CA HIS A 102 -1.10 6.91 3.93
C HIS A 102 0.04 7.64 3.19
N GLY A 103 0.22 8.94 3.41
CA GLY A 103 1.30 9.71 2.80
C GLY A 103 2.72 9.32 3.26
N SER A 104 2.90 8.98 4.54
CA SER A 104 4.15 8.38 5.02
C SER A 104 4.43 7.03 4.37
N HIS A 105 3.39 6.22 4.16
CA HIS A 105 3.50 4.90 3.51
C HIS A 105 3.91 5.02 2.05
N THR A 106 3.25 5.90 1.30
CA THR A 106 3.55 6.12 -0.11
C THR A 106 4.89 6.84 -0.32
N GLY A 107 5.21 7.82 0.52
CA GLY A 107 6.49 8.54 0.49
C GLY A 107 7.68 7.62 0.78
N SER A 108 7.57 6.77 1.80
CA SER A 108 8.63 5.82 2.15
C SER A 108 8.76 4.66 1.15
N THR A 109 7.67 4.26 0.48
CA THR A 109 7.74 3.31 -0.64
C THR A 109 8.46 3.90 -1.85
N THR A 110 8.20 5.19 -2.14
CA THR A 110 8.86 5.90 -3.25
C THR A 110 10.36 6.05 -3.00
N ALA A 111 10.71 6.67 -1.87
CA ALA A 111 12.07 7.12 -1.61
C ALA A 111 12.46 7.01 -0.13
N GLY A 112 11.87 6.12 0.67
CA GLY A 112 12.31 5.91 2.05
C GLY A 112 13.76 5.41 2.12
N ASN A 113 14.51 5.80 3.14
CA ASN A 113 15.84 5.26 3.40
C ASN A 113 15.81 3.76 3.66
N TYR A 114 16.95 3.12 3.42
CA TYR A 114 17.21 1.79 3.91
C TYR A 114 17.18 1.71 5.43
N LEU A 115 16.41 0.75 5.94
CA LEU A 115 16.33 0.32 7.33
C LEU A 115 16.65 -1.17 7.40
N GLN A 116 17.53 -1.55 8.32
CA GLN A 116 17.96 -2.92 8.52
C GLN A 116 16.90 -3.76 9.23
N PRO A 117 16.93 -5.11 9.09
CA PRO A 117 16.05 -6.01 9.83
C PRO A 117 16.09 -5.74 11.34
N GLY A 118 14.94 -5.87 12.00
CA GLY A 118 14.80 -5.55 13.43
C GLY A 118 14.39 -4.10 13.71
N THR A 119 14.47 -3.19 12.72
CA THR A 119 14.00 -1.79 12.89
C THR A 119 12.48 -1.68 12.73
N VAL A 120 11.90 -2.48 11.84
CA VAL A 120 10.46 -2.47 11.56
C VAL A 120 9.71 -3.23 12.64
N ASP A 121 8.74 -2.58 13.27
CA ASP A 121 7.91 -3.20 14.31
C ASP A 121 6.45 -3.24 13.85
N LEU A 122 5.92 -4.47 13.72
CA LEU A 122 4.51 -4.75 13.39
C LEU A 122 3.78 -5.40 14.58
N SER A 123 4.34 -5.29 15.79
CA SER A 123 3.76 -5.79 17.04
C SER A 123 2.44 -5.07 17.38
N PRO A 124 1.60 -5.62 18.29
CA PRO A 124 1.81 -6.82 19.11
C PRO A 124 1.41 -8.14 18.44
N PHE A 125 0.73 -8.10 17.29
CA PHE A 125 0.13 -9.30 16.70
C PHE A 125 0.97 -9.94 15.59
N ASN A 126 2.16 -9.42 15.31
CA ASN A 126 3.12 -9.99 14.36
C ASN A 126 4.56 -9.80 14.85
N THR A 127 5.46 -10.71 14.48
CA THR A 127 6.89 -10.65 14.83
C THR A 127 7.80 -10.46 13.61
N TYR A 128 7.23 -10.39 12.42
CA TYR A 128 7.99 -10.19 11.19
C TYR A 128 8.59 -8.78 11.13
N SER A 129 9.92 -8.71 11.05
CA SER A 129 10.68 -7.46 11.03
C SER A 129 11.73 -7.48 9.89
N PRO A 130 11.31 -7.25 8.64
CA PRO A 130 12.20 -7.29 7.49
C PRO A 130 13.10 -6.05 7.41
N ALA A 131 14.10 -6.11 6.52
CA ALA A 131 14.75 -4.90 6.03
C ALA A 131 13.78 -4.13 5.13
N ILE A 132 13.77 -2.79 5.23
CA ILE A 132 12.94 -1.93 4.39
C ILE A 132 13.74 -0.77 3.73
N SER A 133 13.21 -0.05 2.73
CA SER A 133 13.87 0.94 1.84
C SER A 133 13.02 1.26 0.59
N GLY A 134 12.77 2.51 0.25
CA GLY A 134 12.04 2.85 -0.97
C GLY A 134 12.76 2.41 -2.25
N VAL A 135 12.08 2.58 -3.39
CA VAL A 135 12.64 2.24 -4.72
C VAL A 135 13.80 3.17 -5.10
N ALA A 136 13.73 4.46 -4.75
CA ALA A 136 14.82 5.43 -4.91
C ALA A 136 15.29 5.94 -3.53
N PRO A 137 15.98 5.11 -2.73
CA PRO A 137 16.23 5.43 -1.33
C PRO A 137 17.19 6.60 -1.10
N HIS A 138 17.96 7.00 -2.12
CA HIS A 138 18.88 8.14 -2.06
C HIS A 138 18.28 9.44 -2.65
N ALA A 139 17.05 9.42 -3.16
CA ALA A 139 16.35 10.62 -3.62
C ALA A 139 15.90 11.49 -2.45
N ASN A 140 15.82 12.80 -2.65
CA ASN A 140 15.24 13.73 -1.69
C ASN A 140 13.70 13.73 -1.81
N ILE A 141 13.01 14.23 -0.79
CA ILE A 141 11.54 14.28 -0.73
C ILE A 141 11.07 15.71 -0.42
N ILE A 142 9.98 16.12 -1.07
CA ILE A 142 9.12 17.21 -0.61
C ILE A 142 7.70 16.67 -0.40
N GLY A 143 7.15 16.90 0.79
CA GLY A 143 5.78 16.49 1.13
C GLY A 143 4.76 17.60 0.91
N TYR A 144 3.62 17.26 0.30
CA TYR A 144 2.50 18.17 0.05
C TYR A 144 1.22 17.54 0.59
N LYS A 145 0.79 17.97 1.78
CA LYS A 145 -0.45 17.51 2.38
C LYS A 145 -1.64 18.14 1.67
N ALA A 146 -2.37 17.32 0.93
CA ALA A 146 -3.54 17.69 0.14
C ALA A 146 -4.81 16.91 0.54
N CYS A 147 -4.67 15.88 1.39
CA CYS A 147 -5.75 15.07 1.92
C CYS A 147 -5.88 15.23 3.44
N LEU A 148 -7.13 15.17 3.92
CA LEU A 148 -7.49 15.32 5.33
C LEU A 148 -7.18 14.05 6.12
N ASP A 149 -6.91 14.18 7.42
CA ASP A 149 -6.63 13.03 8.30
C ASP A 149 -7.81 12.07 8.42
N ALA A 150 -9.04 12.59 8.35
CA ALA A 150 -10.26 11.79 8.39
C ALA A 150 -10.67 11.24 7.00
N GLY A 151 -9.81 11.40 6.00
CA GLY A 151 -10.06 11.03 4.61
C GLY A 151 -10.67 12.13 3.76
N GLY A 152 -10.52 11.96 2.44
CA GLY A 152 -10.95 12.92 1.42
C GLY A 152 -9.88 13.98 1.13
N CYS A 153 -9.88 14.45 -0.11
CA CYS A 153 -8.87 15.39 -0.61
C CYS A 153 -9.57 16.57 -1.29
N PRO A 154 -9.57 17.78 -0.70
CA PRO A 154 -10.22 18.94 -1.30
C PRO A 154 -9.58 19.32 -2.64
N GLY A 155 -10.37 19.45 -3.71
CA GLY A 155 -9.84 19.75 -5.06
C GLY A 155 -8.96 21.00 -5.14
N ALA A 156 -9.26 22.05 -4.38
CA ALA A 156 -8.41 23.23 -4.31
C ALA A 156 -7.04 22.94 -3.68
N ALA A 157 -6.98 22.05 -2.69
CA ALA A 157 -5.74 21.60 -2.07
C ALA A 157 -4.92 20.72 -3.03
N LEU A 158 -5.58 19.84 -3.79
CA LEU A 158 -4.96 18.99 -4.81
C LEU A 158 -4.28 19.84 -5.89
N VAL A 159 -5.04 20.73 -6.55
CA VAL A 159 -4.51 21.61 -7.60
C VAL A 159 -3.39 22.52 -7.08
N SER A 160 -3.55 23.06 -5.86
CA SER A 160 -2.48 23.89 -5.26
C SER A 160 -1.21 23.09 -5.00
N SER A 161 -1.35 21.84 -4.54
CA SER A 161 -0.21 20.95 -4.31
C SER A 161 0.51 20.57 -5.60
N ILE A 162 -0.23 20.25 -6.68
CA ILE A 162 0.35 19.91 -7.99
C ILE A 162 1.13 21.11 -8.55
N ASN A 163 0.53 22.30 -8.50
CA ASN A 163 1.18 23.52 -8.97
C ASN A 163 2.41 23.87 -8.12
N GLN A 164 2.34 23.70 -6.79
CA GLN A 164 3.49 23.96 -5.91
C GLN A 164 4.61 22.94 -6.14
N ALA A 165 4.29 21.65 -6.29
CA ALA A 165 5.28 20.63 -6.61
C ALA A 165 6.01 20.92 -7.92
N THR A 166 5.27 21.36 -8.94
CA THR A 166 5.84 21.79 -10.22
C THR A 166 6.74 23.01 -10.05
N ALA A 167 6.31 24.00 -9.25
CA ALA A 167 7.08 25.23 -9.02
C ALA A 167 8.36 25.00 -8.19
N ASP A 168 8.33 24.04 -7.27
CA ASP A 168 9.50 23.61 -6.48
C ASP A 168 10.51 22.81 -7.32
N GLY A 169 10.13 22.41 -8.54
CA GLY A 169 11.01 21.72 -9.49
C GLY A 169 11.30 20.28 -9.11
N VAL A 170 10.31 19.55 -8.58
CA VAL A 170 10.45 18.10 -8.35
C VAL A 170 10.57 17.35 -9.68
N ASP A 171 11.30 16.23 -9.71
CA ASP A 171 11.48 15.43 -10.94
C ASP A 171 10.31 14.45 -11.17
N VAL A 172 9.74 13.95 -10.08
CA VAL A 172 8.68 12.94 -10.07
C VAL A 172 7.60 13.36 -9.07
N ILE A 173 6.34 13.08 -9.37
CA ILE A 173 5.24 13.19 -8.41
C ILE A 173 4.60 11.83 -8.23
N ASN A 174 4.54 11.35 -6.98
CA ASN A 174 3.61 10.29 -6.60
C ASN A 174 2.28 10.90 -6.16
N TYR A 175 1.19 10.51 -6.83
CA TYR A 175 -0.17 10.94 -6.56
C TYR A 175 -1.08 9.73 -6.37
N SER A 176 -1.11 9.22 -5.15
CA SER A 176 -1.89 8.02 -4.78
C SER A 176 -3.34 8.34 -4.42
N ILE A 177 -3.94 9.25 -5.18
CA ILE A 177 -5.26 9.83 -4.97
C ILE A 177 -6.03 9.68 -6.27
N GLY A 178 -7.34 9.47 -6.18
CA GLY A 178 -8.20 9.40 -7.35
C GLY A 178 -9.66 9.65 -7.01
N GLY A 179 -10.43 10.00 -8.03
CA GLY A 179 -11.87 10.19 -7.98
C GLY A 179 -12.60 9.32 -9.01
N GLY A 180 -13.85 9.67 -9.28
CA GLY A 180 -14.59 9.07 -10.40
C GLY A 180 -13.96 9.44 -11.75
N THR A 181 -14.36 8.74 -12.82
CA THR A 181 -13.97 9.13 -14.19
C THR A 181 -14.41 10.56 -14.49
N SER A 182 -13.57 11.29 -15.22
CA SER A 182 -13.90 12.64 -15.67
C SER A 182 -13.41 12.87 -17.10
N ASN A 183 -13.55 14.10 -17.61
CA ASN A 183 -12.97 14.47 -18.89
C ASN A 183 -11.59 15.12 -18.62
N PRO A 184 -10.47 14.48 -19.00
CA PRO A 184 -9.13 14.99 -18.72
C PRO A 184 -8.86 16.40 -19.23
N TRP A 185 -9.55 16.85 -20.28
CA TRP A 185 -9.39 18.18 -20.86
C TRP A 185 -10.13 19.29 -20.10
N THR A 186 -10.91 18.94 -19.08
CA THR A 186 -11.68 19.88 -18.25
C THR A 186 -11.53 19.63 -16.75
N ASP A 187 -10.94 18.50 -16.37
CA ASP A 187 -10.64 18.14 -14.99
C ASP A 187 -9.46 18.96 -14.48
N ALA A 188 -9.61 19.55 -13.29
CA ALA A 188 -8.64 20.50 -12.77
C ALA A 188 -7.32 19.82 -12.37
N ASP A 189 -7.39 18.61 -11.80
CA ASP A 189 -6.20 17.85 -11.42
C ASP A 189 -5.48 17.38 -12.67
N ALA A 190 -6.21 16.85 -13.65
CA ALA A 190 -5.64 16.42 -14.92
C ALA A 190 -4.96 17.59 -15.66
N LEU A 191 -5.59 18.75 -15.76
CA LEU A 191 -4.98 19.93 -16.39
C LEU A 191 -3.75 20.44 -15.64
N ALA A 192 -3.74 20.39 -14.29
CA ALA A 192 -2.56 20.73 -13.51
C ALA A 192 -1.41 19.76 -13.78
N PHE A 193 -1.69 18.46 -13.91
CA PHE A 193 -0.68 17.46 -14.27
C PHE A 193 -0.19 17.56 -15.71
N LEU A 194 -1.01 18.03 -16.64
CA LEU A 194 -0.56 18.34 -17.99
C LEU A 194 0.52 19.44 -17.95
N ALA A 195 0.28 20.50 -17.18
CA ALA A 195 1.25 21.57 -16.98
C ALA A 195 2.52 21.07 -16.26
N ALA A 196 2.39 20.18 -15.28
CA ALA A 196 3.54 19.54 -14.62
C ALA A 196 4.38 18.71 -15.60
N GLN A 197 3.72 17.94 -16.48
CA GLN A 197 4.40 17.17 -17.52
C GLN A 197 5.13 18.08 -18.51
N ASP A 198 4.50 19.17 -18.95
CA ASP A 198 5.11 20.17 -19.84
C ASP A 198 6.33 20.86 -19.19
N ALA A 199 6.37 20.94 -17.86
CA ALA A 199 7.50 21.43 -17.08
C ALA A 199 8.61 20.38 -16.85
N GLY A 200 8.45 19.16 -17.36
CA GLY A 200 9.43 18.09 -17.23
C GLY A 200 9.24 17.17 -16.02
N VAL A 201 8.16 17.34 -15.25
CA VAL A 201 7.86 16.49 -14.09
C VAL A 201 7.15 15.21 -14.54
N VAL A 202 7.54 14.05 -14.00
CA VAL A 202 6.85 12.78 -14.31
C VAL A 202 5.70 12.52 -13.34
N PRO A 203 4.42 12.58 -13.77
CA PRO A 203 3.30 12.36 -12.87
C PRO A 203 2.87 10.88 -12.85
N VAL A 204 2.83 10.30 -11.65
CA VAL A 204 2.46 8.90 -11.43
C VAL A 204 1.26 8.80 -10.50
N THR A 205 0.23 8.06 -10.90
CA THR A 205 -0.97 7.82 -10.10
C THR A 205 -1.37 6.37 -9.96
N SER A 206 -2.09 6.11 -8.88
CA SER A 206 -2.82 4.87 -8.65
C SER A 206 -4.01 4.74 -9.62
N ALA A 207 -4.33 3.51 -10.06
CA ALA A 207 -5.45 3.25 -10.96
C ALA A 207 -6.83 3.31 -10.27
N GLY A 208 -6.88 3.10 -8.96
CA GLY A 208 -8.10 2.98 -8.17
C GLY A 208 -8.33 1.56 -7.64
N ASN A 209 -9.19 1.46 -6.62
CA ASN A 209 -9.44 0.21 -5.89
C ASN A 209 -10.88 -0.33 -6.10
N ASN A 210 -11.48 -0.08 -7.28
CA ASN A 210 -12.87 -0.40 -7.59
C ASN A 210 -13.04 -1.58 -8.58
N GLY A 211 -11.98 -2.36 -8.81
CA GLY A 211 -12.02 -3.60 -9.57
C GLY A 211 -12.86 -4.71 -8.90
N PRO A 212 -12.99 -5.89 -9.53
CA PRO A 212 -12.31 -6.30 -10.78
C PRO A 212 -13.10 -5.98 -12.05
N GLY A 213 -14.28 -5.36 -11.90
CA GLY A 213 -15.13 -4.99 -13.03
C GLY A 213 -14.44 -4.06 -14.03
N ALA A 214 -14.83 -4.17 -15.30
CA ALA A 214 -14.36 -3.30 -16.36
C ALA A 214 -14.72 -1.82 -16.10
N SER A 215 -13.92 -0.91 -16.64
CA SER A 215 -14.20 0.53 -16.68
C SER A 215 -14.31 1.19 -15.30
N THR A 216 -13.36 0.85 -14.43
CA THR A 216 -13.29 1.29 -13.03
C THR A 216 -12.08 2.18 -12.73
N VAL A 217 -11.19 2.41 -13.70
CA VAL A 217 -10.15 3.46 -13.60
C VAL A 217 -10.82 4.82 -13.55
N GLY A 218 -10.38 5.71 -12.66
CA GLY A 218 -10.92 7.06 -12.48
C GLY A 218 -9.93 8.18 -12.78
N SER A 219 -10.34 9.43 -12.52
CA SER A 219 -9.49 10.61 -12.65
C SER A 219 -8.51 10.75 -11.47
N PRO A 220 -7.27 11.24 -11.69
CA PRO A 220 -6.70 11.67 -12.97
C PRO A 220 -6.08 10.51 -13.78
N GLY A 221 -6.20 9.26 -13.33
CA GLY A 221 -5.61 8.10 -14.00
C GLY A 221 -6.15 7.82 -15.41
N ASP A 222 -7.32 8.35 -15.75
CA ASP A 222 -7.88 8.34 -17.11
C ASP A 222 -7.20 9.31 -18.08
N ALA A 223 -6.35 10.22 -17.59
CA ALA A 223 -5.65 11.19 -18.42
C ALA A 223 -4.46 10.58 -19.21
N PRO A 224 -4.26 10.95 -20.50
CA PRO A 224 -3.19 10.43 -21.35
C PRO A 224 -1.77 10.66 -20.81
N TRP A 225 -1.56 11.82 -20.21
CA TRP A 225 -0.27 12.30 -19.70
C TRP A 225 0.13 11.71 -18.34
N MET A 226 -0.79 11.04 -17.65
CA MET A 226 -0.51 10.37 -16.39
C MET A 226 0.11 8.99 -16.62
N MET A 227 1.05 8.58 -15.78
CA MET A 227 1.45 7.19 -15.64
C MET A 227 0.57 6.51 -14.59
N THR A 228 -0.37 5.68 -15.02
CA THR A 228 -1.40 5.08 -14.18
C THR A 228 -1.10 3.62 -13.87
N VAL A 229 -1.15 3.28 -12.58
CA VAL A 229 -0.56 2.04 -12.07
C VAL A 229 -1.62 1.14 -11.42
N GLY A 230 -1.79 -0.06 -11.95
CA GLY A 230 -2.56 -1.14 -11.33
C GLY A 230 -1.77 -1.88 -10.25
N ALA A 231 -2.46 -2.50 -9.30
CA ALA A 231 -1.84 -3.24 -8.19
C ALA A 231 -1.77 -4.73 -8.48
N SER A 232 -0.57 -5.29 -8.28
CA SER A 232 -0.32 -6.74 -8.27
C SER A 232 0.39 -7.15 -6.99
N THR A 233 0.46 -8.46 -6.74
CA THR A 233 1.26 -9.04 -5.66
C THR A 233 2.74 -9.08 -6.01
N HIS A 234 3.58 -9.26 -4.99
CA HIS A 234 4.99 -9.62 -5.11
C HIS A 234 5.24 -11.04 -4.58
N ASN A 235 6.46 -11.57 -4.70
CA ASN A 235 6.81 -12.93 -4.28
C ASN A 235 6.69 -13.23 -2.77
N ARG A 236 6.63 -12.21 -1.92
CA ARG A 236 6.42 -12.38 -0.47
C ARG A 236 4.95 -12.55 -0.15
N ALA A 237 4.60 -13.61 0.57
CA ALA A 237 3.25 -13.82 1.07
C ALA A 237 3.28 -14.17 2.57
N GLY A 238 2.43 -13.51 3.36
CA GLY A 238 2.13 -13.92 4.72
C GLY A 238 1.08 -15.04 4.70
N ILE A 239 1.54 -16.28 4.50
CA ILE A 239 0.67 -17.46 4.47
C ILE A 239 0.24 -17.76 5.90
N ASN A 240 -1.05 -18.00 6.09
CA ASN A 240 -1.61 -18.44 7.37
C ASN A 240 -2.70 -19.46 7.08
N ALA A 241 -3.15 -20.23 8.06
CA ALA A 241 -4.13 -21.27 7.83
C ALA A 241 -5.03 -21.50 9.04
N ILE A 242 -6.21 -22.07 8.77
CA ILE A 242 -6.98 -22.80 9.78
C ILE A 242 -6.64 -24.28 9.65
N ILE A 243 -6.13 -24.84 10.74
CA ILE A 243 -5.65 -26.22 10.81
C ILE A 243 -6.30 -26.97 11.96
N ASP A 244 -6.12 -28.30 11.96
CA ASP A 244 -6.55 -29.21 13.02
C ASP A 244 -8.06 -29.10 13.34
N MET A 245 -8.90 -28.82 12.33
CA MET A 245 -10.34 -28.66 12.53
C MET A 245 -10.98 -29.97 13.00
N THR A 246 -11.83 -29.90 14.02
CA THR A 246 -12.53 -31.05 14.61
C THR A 246 -13.92 -30.67 15.11
N GLY A 247 -14.77 -31.68 15.35
CA GLY A 247 -16.16 -31.48 15.79
C GLY A 247 -17.16 -31.47 14.64
N GLY A 248 -18.40 -31.12 14.97
CA GLY A 248 -19.53 -31.20 14.05
C GLY A 248 -20.03 -32.63 13.76
N ASP A 249 -21.08 -32.71 12.96
CA ASP A 249 -21.71 -33.99 12.55
C ASP A 249 -21.11 -34.54 11.24
N THR A 250 -20.33 -33.73 10.53
CA THR A 250 -19.68 -34.11 9.27
C THR A 250 -18.17 -33.99 9.38
N THR A 251 -17.45 -34.65 8.46
CA THR A 251 -16.00 -34.55 8.39
C THR A 251 -15.58 -33.10 8.10
N PRO A 252 -14.64 -32.53 8.88
CA PRO A 252 -14.08 -31.21 8.62
C PRO A 252 -13.45 -31.12 7.22
N PRO A 253 -13.42 -29.92 6.61
CA PRO A 253 -12.63 -29.72 5.41
C PRO A 253 -11.13 -29.94 5.71
N PRO A 254 -10.30 -30.17 4.68
CA PRO A 254 -8.84 -30.11 4.84
C PRO A 254 -8.39 -28.75 5.37
N ASP A 255 -7.15 -28.68 5.87
CA ASP A 255 -6.53 -27.43 6.31
C ASP A 255 -6.71 -26.31 5.26
N LEU A 256 -7.17 -25.15 5.74
CA LEU A 256 -7.60 -24.05 4.88
C LEU A 256 -6.54 -22.96 4.87
N GLU A 257 -5.68 -23.00 3.87
CA GLU A 257 -4.66 -21.98 3.63
C GLU A 257 -5.31 -20.65 3.17
N GLY A 258 -4.83 -19.56 3.75
CA GLY A 258 -5.22 -18.19 3.46
C GLY A 258 -4.05 -17.22 3.66
N LYS A 259 -4.38 -15.96 3.93
CA LYS A 259 -3.39 -14.91 4.22
C LYS A 259 -3.66 -14.19 5.53
N GLY A 260 -2.61 -13.68 6.15
CA GLY A 260 -2.71 -12.82 7.33
C GLY A 260 -1.34 -12.63 7.96
N PHE A 261 -1.06 -11.44 8.50
CA PHE A 261 0.11 -11.20 9.34
C PHE A 261 -0.33 -11.21 10.79
N SER A 262 -0.35 -12.41 11.35
CA SER A 262 -0.75 -12.64 12.72
C SER A 262 0.01 -13.76 13.43
N LEU A 263 -0.02 -13.74 14.76
CA LEU A 263 0.33 -14.88 15.62
C LEU A 263 -0.70 -16.01 15.45
N GLY A 264 -0.31 -17.22 15.86
CA GLY A 264 -1.23 -18.36 15.93
C GLY A 264 -2.05 -18.40 17.21
N THR A 265 -3.02 -19.31 17.25
CA THR A 265 -3.80 -19.63 18.45
C THR A 265 -3.45 -21.02 18.99
N GLY A 266 -3.98 -21.35 20.17
CA GLY A 266 -4.22 -22.75 20.53
C GLY A 266 -5.43 -23.32 19.80
N MET A 267 -5.82 -24.55 20.16
CA MET A 267 -7.11 -25.11 19.75
C MET A 267 -8.23 -24.36 20.47
N LEU A 268 -9.11 -23.69 19.72
CA LEU A 268 -10.19 -22.87 20.24
C LEU A 268 -11.53 -23.28 19.61
N PRO A 269 -12.66 -23.10 20.31
CA PRO A 269 -13.97 -23.26 19.70
C PRO A 269 -14.16 -22.25 18.57
N MET A 270 -14.90 -22.63 17.53
CA MET A 270 -15.21 -21.79 16.38
C MET A 270 -16.69 -21.44 16.36
N VAL A 271 -17.01 -20.19 16.04
CA VAL A 271 -18.38 -19.70 15.92
C VAL A 271 -18.54 -18.81 14.69
N TYR A 272 -19.72 -18.80 14.07
CA TYR A 272 -20.03 -17.88 12.99
C TYR A 272 -20.74 -16.64 13.54
N ALA A 273 -20.23 -15.46 13.22
CA ALA A 273 -20.79 -14.20 13.72
C ALA A 273 -22.25 -13.97 13.31
N GLY A 274 -22.69 -14.59 12.20
CA GLY A 274 -24.07 -14.52 11.74
C GLY A 274 -25.07 -15.13 12.72
N ASP A 275 -24.66 -16.13 13.50
CA ASP A 275 -25.49 -16.74 14.54
C ASP A 275 -25.72 -15.79 15.74
N PHE A 276 -24.94 -14.71 15.80
CA PHE A 276 -25.03 -13.63 16.79
C PHE A 276 -25.65 -12.36 16.20
N GLY A 277 -26.18 -12.43 14.97
CA GLY A 277 -26.92 -11.33 14.32
C GLY A 277 -26.07 -10.37 13.50
N ASP A 278 -24.76 -10.58 13.38
CA ASP A 278 -23.88 -9.73 12.56
C ASP A 278 -22.81 -10.57 11.84
N ALA A 279 -23.21 -11.19 10.73
CA ALA A 279 -22.34 -12.01 9.89
C ALA A 279 -21.10 -11.27 9.38
N LEU A 280 -21.22 -9.96 9.18
CA LEU A 280 -20.15 -9.12 8.63
C LEU A 280 -19.25 -8.54 9.74
N CYS A 281 -19.60 -8.67 11.03
CA CYS A 281 -18.86 -8.05 12.12
C CYS A 281 -18.72 -6.52 11.92
N LEU A 282 -19.83 -5.87 11.55
CA LEU A 282 -19.89 -4.42 11.26
C LEU A 282 -19.71 -3.57 12.51
N ASN A 283 -20.25 -4.04 13.64
CA ASN A 283 -20.25 -3.30 14.89
C ASN A 283 -19.53 -4.07 15.99
N GLU A 284 -19.07 -3.35 17.02
CA GLU A 284 -18.54 -3.95 18.23
C GLU A 284 -19.58 -4.88 18.88
N PHE A 285 -19.16 -6.09 19.20
CA PHE A 285 -19.98 -7.03 19.95
C PHE A 285 -19.94 -6.70 21.44
N ALA A 286 -21.04 -6.95 22.16
CA ALA A 286 -21.09 -6.71 23.60
C ALA A 286 -20.02 -7.55 24.33
N PRO A 287 -19.31 -7.01 25.33
CA PRO A 287 -18.31 -7.75 26.07
C PRO A 287 -18.86 -9.07 26.65
N GLY A 288 -18.14 -10.17 26.44
CA GLY A 288 -18.54 -11.50 26.89
C GLY A 288 -19.50 -12.24 25.95
N THR A 289 -19.81 -11.67 24.77
CA THR A 289 -20.49 -12.40 23.67
C THR A 289 -19.68 -13.63 23.27
N PHE A 290 -18.36 -13.46 23.21
CA PHE A 290 -17.38 -14.49 22.99
C PHE A 290 -16.52 -14.64 24.26
N THR A 291 -16.10 -15.87 24.53
CA THR A 291 -15.22 -16.30 25.61
C THR A 291 -13.99 -16.98 25.03
N GLY A 292 -13.27 -16.28 24.16
CA GLY A 292 -12.03 -16.76 23.55
C GLY A 292 -12.17 -17.62 22.29
N GLN A 293 -13.35 -17.69 21.67
CA GLN A 293 -13.55 -18.43 20.41
C GLN A 293 -12.84 -17.76 19.22
N ILE A 294 -12.59 -18.54 18.18
CA ILE A 294 -12.31 -18.03 16.82
C ILE A 294 -13.64 -17.68 16.16
N VAL A 295 -13.80 -16.43 15.76
CA VAL A 295 -15.04 -15.90 15.16
C VAL A 295 -14.90 -15.82 13.64
N VAL A 296 -15.81 -16.47 12.91
CA VAL A 296 -15.87 -16.39 11.45
C VAL A 296 -16.74 -15.21 11.05
N CYS A 297 -16.15 -14.26 10.32
CA CYS A 297 -16.80 -13.06 9.79
C CYS A 297 -16.78 -13.09 8.26
N ASP A 298 -17.85 -12.60 7.64
CA ASP A 298 -17.92 -12.36 6.21
C ASP A 298 -17.31 -10.99 5.84
N ARG A 299 -16.61 -10.95 4.70
CA ARG A 299 -16.07 -9.70 4.15
C ARG A 299 -17.17 -8.85 3.53
N GLY A 300 -17.10 -7.54 3.80
CA GLY A 300 -17.96 -6.53 3.19
C GLY A 300 -18.10 -5.27 4.04
N THR A 301 -18.59 -4.19 3.43
CA THR A 301 -18.99 -2.91 4.04
C THR A 301 -17.91 -2.13 4.78
N ASN A 302 -17.42 -2.59 5.94
CA ASN A 302 -16.40 -1.92 6.74
C ASN A 302 -14.98 -2.43 6.44
N ALA A 303 -13.97 -1.72 6.95
CA ALA A 303 -12.57 -2.10 6.82
C ALA A 303 -12.32 -3.52 7.38
N ARG A 304 -11.44 -4.28 6.71
CA ARG A 304 -11.14 -5.68 7.07
C ARG A 304 -10.62 -5.76 8.51
N VAL A 305 -9.69 -4.88 8.87
CA VAL A 305 -9.07 -4.81 10.19
C VAL A 305 -10.06 -4.46 11.29
N ALA A 306 -11.00 -3.54 11.03
CA ALA A 306 -12.05 -3.13 11.96
C ALA A 306 -12.93 -4.30 12.42
N LYS A 307 -13.18 -5.29 11.57
CA LYS A 307 -13.90 -6.52 11.95
C LYS A 307 -13.18 -7.29 13.05
N GLY A 308 -11.84 -7.33 12.99
CA GLY A 308 -11.01 -7.95 14.04
C GLY A 308 -11.10 -7.20 15.36
N TYR A 309 -11.11 -5.87 15.32
CA TYR A 309 -11.35 -5.04 16.51
C TYR A 309 -12.74 -5.29 17.12
N ASN A 310 -13.77 -5.34 16.28
CA ASN A 310 -15.15 -5.51 16.71
C ASN A 310 -15.40 -6.84 17.44
N VAL A 311 -14.85 -7.95 16.91
CA VAL A 311 -14.99 -9.26 17.57
C VAL A 311 -14.09 -9.37 18.80
N LEU A 312 -12.95 -8.68 18.83
CA LEU A 312 -12.11 -8.56 20.03
C LEU A 312 -12.90 -7.91 21.19
N GLN A 313 -13.67 -6.83 20.94
CA GLN A 313 -14.51 -6.21 21.96
C GLN A 313 -15.54 -7.18 22.54
N GLY A 314 -16.03 -8.11 21.72
CA GLY A 314 -16.90 -9.19 22.15
C GLY A 314 -16.23 -10.26 23.02
N GLY A 315 -14.90 -10.30 23.06
CA GLY A 315 -14.09 -11.30 23.79
C GLY A 315 -13.56 -12.44 22.92
N ALA A 316 -13.45 -12.25 21.59
CA ALA A 316 -12.91 -13.26 20.68
C ALA A 316 -11.40 -13.53 20.94
N GLY A 317 -10.98 -14.78 20.72
CA GLY A 317 -9.57 -15.20 20.77
C GLY A 317 -8.89 -15.26 19.40
N GLY A 318 -9.66 -15.18 18.32
CA GLY A 318 -9.17 -15.14 16.94
C GLY A 318 -10.29 -14.84 15.94
N MET A 319 -9.94 -14.62 14.68
CA MET A 319 -10.91 -14.35 13.61
C MET A 319 -10.56 -15.09 12.30
N VAL A 320 -11.59 -15.56 11.60
CA VAL A 320 -11.48 -15.96 10.19
C VAL A 320 -12.29 -14.98 9.36
N LEU A 321 -11.64 -14.27 8.45
CA LEU A 321 -12.32 -13.39 7.50
C LEU A 321 -12.56 -14.13 6.18
N VAL A 322 -13.81 -14.29 5.77
CA VAL A 322 -14.18 -15.03 4.57
C VAL A 322 -14.56 -14.09 3.44
N ASN A 323 -13.86 -14.18 2.31
CA ASN A 323 -14.30 -13.53 1.08
C ASN A 323 -15.67 -14.07 0.65
N THR A 324 -16.52 -13.17 0.15
CA THR A 324 -17.90 -13.49 -0.26
C THR A 324 -18.05 -13.56 -1.78
N ASP A 325 -17.03 -13.13 -2.52
CA ASP A 325 -17.00 -13.09 -3.98
C ASP A 325 -15.62 -13.59 -4.48
N PRO A 326 -15.56 -14.45 -5.52
CA PRO A 326 -14.29 -14.97 -6.05
C PRO A 326 -13.38 -13.90 -6.67
N GLY A 327 -13.91 -12.75 -7.06
CA GLY A 327 -13.14 -11.59 -7.54
C GLY A 327 -12.48 -10.79 -6.40
N GLN A 328 -12.72 -11.14 -5.13
CA GLN A 328 -12.03 -10.52 -4.01
C GLN A 328 -10.65 -11.15 -3.81
N SER A 329 -9.61 -10.32 -3.78
CA SER A 329 -8.25 -10.76 -3.44
C SER A 329 -8.14 -11.20 -1.99
N LEU A 330 -7.13 -12.02 -1.70
CA LEU A 330 -6.61 -12.23 -0.35
C LEU A 330 -5.62 -11.12 0.02
N ASN A 331 -5.70 -10.64 1.25
CA ASN A 331 -4.85 -9.59 1.81
C ASN A 331 -4.27 -10.07 3.13
N GLY A 332 -2.96 -9.95 3.28
CA GLY A 332 -2.27 -10.13 4.54
C GLY A 332 -2.41 -8.86 5.38
N ASP A 333 -3.54 -8.69 6.04
CA ASP A 333 -3.69 -7.59 7.00
C ASP A 333 -3.11 -7.97 8.37
N VAL A 334 -2.70 -6.96 9.15
CA VAL A 334 -2.42 -7.10 10.59
C VAL A 334 -3.71 -6.78 11.35
N HIS A 335 -4.27 -7.76 12.04
CA HIS A 335 -5.49 -7.60 12.82
C HIS A 335 -5.20 -7.42 14.32
N TRP A 336 -6.22 -6.95 15.06
CA TRP A 336 -6.22 -6.81 16.53
C TRP A 336 -6.18 -8.11 17.32
N LEU A 337 -6.09 -9.26 16.65
CA LEU A 337 -6.04 -10.61 17.22
C LEU A 337 -5.50 -11.58 16.16
N PRO A 338 -5.15 -12.83 16.53
CA PRO A 338 -4.90 -13.92 15.59
C PRO A 338 -5.96 -13.99 14.50
N ALA A 339 -5.57 -13.78 13.24
CA ALA A 339 -6.51 -13.77 12.12
C ALA A 339 -5.95 -14.38 10.83
N VAL A 340 -6.85 -14.98 10.06
CA VAL A 340 -6.59 -15.46 8.69
C VAL A 340 -7.76 -15.11 7.79
N GLN A 341 -7.45 -14.64 6.58
CA GLN A 341 -8.40 -14.40 5.52
C GLN A 341 -8.43 -15.58 4.55
N LEU A 342 -9.63 -16.09 4.25
CA LEU A 342 -9.87 -17.18 3.30
C LEU A 342 -10.56 -16.68 2.04
N ASP A 343 -10.29 -17.35 0.92
CA ASP A 343 -11.04 -17.15 -0.31
C ASP A 343 -12.49 -17.64 -0.17
N SER A 344 -13.34 -17.28 -1.13
CA SER A 344 -14.77 -17.60 -1.06
C SER A 344 -15.07 -19.09 -1.14
N VAL A 345 -14.22 -19.88 -1.80
CA VAL A 345 -14.41 -21.33 -1.93
C VAL A 345 -14.11 -22.02 -0.60
N LYS A 346 -12.94 -21.74 -0.02
CA LYS A 346 -12.54 -22.27 1.30
C LYS A 346 -13.47 -21.79 2.40
N GLY A 347 -13.85 -20.51 2.39
CA GLY A 347 -14.79 -19.97 3.36
C GLY A 347 -16.20 -20.58 3.26
N THR A 348 -16.66 -20.90 2.06
CA THR A 348 -17.93 -21.65 1.88
C THR A 348 -17.82 -23.06 2.45
N ALA A 349 -16.72 -23.77 2.20
CA ALA A 349 -16.48 -25.09 2.77
C ALA A 349 -16.46 -25.06 4.32
N LEU A 350 -15.76 -24.08 4.90
CA LEU A 350 -15.72 -23.87 6.35
C LEU A 350 -17.11 -23.64 6.94
N LYS A 351 -17.87 -22.68 6.39
CA LYS A 351 -19.21 -22.35 6.89
C LYS A 351 -20.21 -23.50 6.71
N THR A 352 -20.08 -24.28 5.63
CA THR A 352 -20.91 -25.48 5.40
C THR A 352 -20.66 -26.52 6.49
N TRP A 353 -19.41 -26.78 6.84
CA TRP A 353 -19.07 -27.72 7.91
C TRP A 353 -19.51 -27.21 9.28
N MET A 354 -19.32 -25.91 9.57
CA MET A 354 -19.76 -25.29 10.84
C MET A 354 -21.27 -25.26 11.04
N ALA A 355 -22.06 -25.40 9.97
CA ALA A 355 -23.50 -25.56 10.06
C ALA A 355 -23.92 -27.00 10.46
N SER A 356 -22.97 -27.93 10.60
CA SER A 356 -23.25 -29.33 10.93
C SER A 356 -22.92 -29.67 12.38
N GLY A 357 -23.92 -29.98 13.20
CA GLY A 357 -23.70 -30.41 14.58
C GLY A 357 -23.22 -29.28 15.50
N SER A 358 -22.33 -29.60 16.44
CA SER A 358 -21.81 -28.65 17.43
C SER A 358 -20.39 -29.01 17.85
N GLY A 359 -19.78 -28.16 18.69
CA GLY A 359 -18.43 -28.41 19.22
C GLY A 359 -17.33 -28.26 18.17
N HIS A 360 -17.53 -27.38 17.18
CA HIS A 360 -16.51 -27.04 16.19
C HIS A 360 -15.30 -26.40 16.87
N MET A 361 -14.13 -26.95 16.60
CA MET A 361 -12.83 -26.48 17.09
C MET A 361 -11.89 -26.29 15.91
N GLY A 362 -10.93 -25.38 16.05
CA GLY A 362 -9.84 -25.21 15.10
C GLY A 362 -8.71 -24.38 15.69
N LYS A 363 -7.65 -24.22 14.91
CA LYS A 363 -6.47 -23.46 15.29
C LYS A 363 -6.05 -22.55 14.13
N ILE A 364 -5.76 -21.28 14.42
CA ILE A 364 -5.01 -20.41 13.51
C ILE A 364 -3.54 -20.78 13.65
N GLU A 365 -2.91 -21.19 12.55
CA GLU A 365 -1.52 -21.67 12.58
C GLU A 365 -0.55 -20.56 13.01
N GLY A 366 -0.78 -19.34 12.53
CA GLY A 366 0.15 -18.23 12.60
C GLY A 366 0.91 -18.06 11.29
N THR A 367 1.46 -16.87 11.08
CA THR A 367 2.04 -16.50 9.79
C THR A 367 3.32 -17.27 9.50
N ASN A 368 3.36 -17.94 8.34
CA ASN A 368 4.56 -18.40 7.68
C ASN A 368 4.88 -17.48 6.49
N ILE A 369 6.05 -16.86 6.51
CA ILE A 369 6.48 -15.97 5.42
C ILE A 369 7.04 -16.80 4.28
N SER A 370 6.31 -16.84 3.16
CA SER A 370 6.73 -17.50 1.92
C SER A 370 7.39 -16.49 0.98
N PHE A 371 8.50 -16.90 0.35
CA PHE A 371 9.18 -16.18 -0.72
C PHE A 371 9.21 -17.07 -1.95
N ASP A 372 8.15 -16.99 -2.77
CA ASP A 372 7.99 -17.81 -3.96
C ASP A 372 7.60 -16.91 -5.15
N PRO A 373 8.32 -16.96 -6.28
CA PRO A 373 7.91 -16.27 -7.50
C PRO A 373 6.46 -16.53 -7.92
N ALA A 374 5.89 -17.69 -7.59
CA ALA A 374 4.49 -18.02 -7.87
C ALA A 374 3.47 -17.15 -7.10
N ASN A 375 3.91 -16.46 -6.04
CA ASN A 375 3.05 -15.54 -5.28
C ASN A 375 2.95 -14.16 -5.94
N GLY A 376 3.86 -13.81 -6.84
CA GLY A 376 3.98 -12.47 -7.42
C GLY A 376 3.26 -12.32 -8.75
N ASP A 377 3.11 -11.08 -9.19
CA ASP A 377 2.50 -10.68 -10.47
C ASP A 377 1.05 -11.18 -10.64
N ILE A 378 0.33 -11.41 -9.54
CA ILE A 378 -1.11 -11.70 -9.54
C ILE A 378 -1.84 -10.39 -9.29
N MET A 379 -2.70 -10.00 -10.23
CA MET A 379 -3.46 -8.76 -10.12
C MET A 379 -4.35 -8.79 -8.88
N ALA A 380 -4.35 -7.68 -8.14
CA ALA A 380 -5.28 -7.52 -7.05
C ALA A 380 -6.71 -7.43 -7.61
N GLY A 381 -7.65 -8.18 -7.01
CA GLY A 381 -9.06 -8.11 -7.37
C GLY A 381 -9.64 -6.70 -7.27
N PHE A 382 -9.19 -5.91 -6.29
CA PHE A 382 -9.60 -4.51 -6.15
C PHE A 382 -8.98 -3.58 -7.21
N SER A 383 -7.91 -3.97 -7.91
CA SER A 383 -7.24 -3.05 -8.84
C SER A 383 -8.19 -2.68 -9.98
N SER A 384 -8.49 -1.38 -10.09
CA SER A 384 -9.35 -0.83 -11.13
C SER A 384 -8.85 -1.19 -12.53
N ARG A 385 -9.78 -1.40 -13.46
CA ARG A 385 -9.57 -1.91 -14.81
C ARG A 385 -10.06 -0.92 -15.86
N GLY A 386 -9.40 -0.92 -17.01
CA GLY A 386 -9.98 -0.36 -18.23
C GLY A 386 -11.12 -1.24 -18.79
N PRO A 387 -11.57 -0.96 -20.03
CA PRO A 387 -11.20 0.20 -20.84
C PRO A 387 -11.83 1.48 -20.29
N LEU A 388 -11.28 2.63 -20.69
CA LEU A 388 -11.94 3.92 -20.48
C LEU A 388 -13.21 3.96 -21.35
N VAL A 389 -14.35 4.30 -20.77
CA VAL A 389 -15.66 4.31 -21.46
C VAL A 389 -16.13 5.70 -21.87
N ASN A 390 -15.46 6.73 -21.37
CA ASN A 390 -15.78 8.14 -21.56
C ASN A 390 -14.49 8.95 -21.65
N ASN A 391 -14.32 9.71 -22.73
CA ASN A 391 -13.17 10.58 -22.98
C ASN A 391 -11.83 9.80 -23.10
N ALA A 392 -11.12 9.95 -24.22
CA ALA A 392 -9.89 9.19 -24.50
C ALA A 392 -10.06 7.65 -24.53
N SER A 393 -11.22 7.13 -24.96
CA SER A 393 -11.51 5.69 -25.02
C SER A 393 -10.53 4.86 -25.88
N ASP A 394 -9.80 5.52 -26.78
CA ASP A 394 -8.79 4.89 -27.62
C ASP A 394 -7.44 4.71 -26.90
N ILE A 395 -7.33 5.16 -25.64
CA ILE A 395 -6.12 5.05 -24.80
C ILE A 395 -6.33 3.96 -23.76
N ILE A 396 -5.40 3.02 -23.71
CA ILE A 396 -5.43 1.90 -22.77
C ILE A 396 -5.00 2.37 -21.38
N LYS A 397 -5.77 1.98 -20.37
CA LYS A 397 -5.44 2.15 -18.94
C LYS A 397 -5.76 0.88 -18.14
N PRO A 398 -5.05 0.59 -17.04
CA PRO A 398 -3.84 1.28 -16.57
C PRO A 398 -2.65 1.11 -17.53
N ASP A 399 -1.61 1.93 -17.38
CA ASP A 399 -0.42 1.90 -18.25
C ASP A 399 0.53 0.75 -17.89
N VAL A 400 0.71 0.50 -16.59
CA VAL A 400 1.57 -0.55 -16.02
C VAL A 400 0.95 -1.13 -14.74
N THR A 401 1.56 -2.18 -14.19
CA THR A 401 1.30 -2.67 -12.83
C THR A 401 2.58 -2.71 -12.02
N ALA A 402 2.45 -2.58 -10.70
CA ALA A 402 3.54 -2.74 -9.74
C ALA A 402 3.00 -3.35 -8.42
N PRO A 403 3.89 -3.79 -7.52
CA PRO A 403 3.51 -4.31 -6.22
C PRO A 403 2.63 -3.34 -5.43
N GLY A 404 1.42 -3.76 -5.07
CA GLY A 404 0.47 -2.96 -4.31
C GLY A 404 -0.36 -3.78 -3.32
N VAL A 405 0.05 -5.01 -3.03
CA VAL A 405 -0.62 -5.91 -2.09
C VAL A 405 0.35 -6.29 -0.98
N ASP A 406 -0.11 -6.13 0.26
CA ASP A 406 0.63 -6.46 1.47
C ASP A 406 1.96 -5.71 1.61
N ILE A 407 2.01 -4.42 1.24
CA ILE A 407 3.25 -3.62 1.23
C ILE A 407 3.58 -3.11 2.63
N ILE A 408 4.82 -3.35 3.08
CA ILE A 408 5.34 -2.89 4.37
C ILE A 408 6.11 -1.59 4.16
N ALA A 409 5.70 -0.52 4.83
CA ALA A 409 6.39 0.78 4.73
C ALA A 409 6.20 1.61 6.02
N ALA A 410 6.79 2.81 6.05
CA ALA A 410 6.58 3.77 7.12
C ALA A 410 5.11 4.16 7.24
N TYR A 411 4.73 4.66 8.41
CA TYR A 411 3.34 5.01 8.71
C TYR A 411 3.27 6.13 9.77
N ARG A 412 2.06 6.51 10.14
CA ARG A 412 1.82 7.53 11.18
C ARG A 412 2.36 7.09 12.54
N ASP A 413 2.89 8.04 13.30
CA ASP A 413 3.23 7.88 14.72
C ASP A 413 2.04 8.30 15.59
N LEU A 414 0.93 7.56 15.46
CA LEU A 414 -0.28 7.77 16.25
C LEU A 414 -0.68 6.48 16.98
N PRO A 415 -1.37 6.59 18.12
CA PRO A 415 -1.90 5.42 18.80
C PRO A 415 -2.75 4.57 17.86
N PRO A 416 -2.67 3.23 17.97
CA PRO A 416 -3.51 2.32 17.20
C PRO A 416 -5.00 2.62 17.33
N GLY A 417 -5.75 2.40 16.26
CA GLY A 417 -7.20 2.63 16.17
C GLY A 417 -7.95 1.39 15.67
N PRO A 418 -9.30 1.41 15.65
CA PRO A 418 -10.10 0.25 15.27
C PRO A 418 -9.73 -0.35 13.91
N GLU A 419 -9.41 0.50 12.94
CA GLU A 419 -9.05 0.07 11.57
C GLU A 419 -7.57 -0.25 11.39
N ASP A 420 -6.72 -0.01 12.40
CA ASP A 420 -5.29 -0.22 12.29
C ASP A 420 -4.61 -0.44 13.66
N PRO A 421 -4.15 -1.66 13.97
CA PRO A 421 -3.44 -1.95 15.21
C PRO A 421 -1.97 -1.49 15.19
N THR A 422 -1.45 -1.03 14.04
CA THR A 422 -0.03 -0.74 13.85
C THR A 422 0.33 0.71 14.17
N GLN A 423 1.60 0.95 14.46
CA GLN A 423 2.18 2.27 14.71
C GLN A 423 3.57 2.34 14.06
N ASN A 424 3.92 3.49 13.49
CA ASN A 424 5.18 3.75 12.76
C ASN A 424 5.40 2.94 11.48
N TYR A 425 4.91 1.70 11.38
CA TYR A 425 4.99 0.87 10.19
C TYR A 425 3.66 0.18 9.93
N GLY A 426 3.24 0.09 8.68
CA GLY A 426 1.96 -0.51 8.29
C GLY A 426 2.11 -1.51 7.16
N VAL A 427 1.23 -2.52 7.14
CA VAL A 427 1.06 -3.45 6.00
C VAL A 427 -0.21 -3.06 5.28
N VAL A 428 -0.08 -2.44 4.10
CA VAL A 428 -1.22 -1.84 3.38
C VAL A 428 -1.31 -2.41 1.97
N SER A 429 -2.55 -2.60 1.52
CA SER A 429 -2.87 -3.01 0.14
C SER A 429 -3.70 -1.95 -0.56
N GLY A 430 -3.32 -1.61 -1.79
CA GLY A 430 -4.03 -0.68 -2.66
C GLY A 430 -3.20 -0.31 -3.89
N THR A 431 -3.85 0.21 -4.93
CA THR A 431 -3.12 0.86 -6.03
C THR A 431 -2.32 2.08 -5.56
N SER A 432 -2.68 2.62 -4.40
CA SER A 432 -1.90 3.63 -3.68
C SER A 432 -0.50 3.15 -3.30
N MET A 433 -0.27 1.85 -3.17
CA MET A 433 1.06 1.30 -2.86
C MET A 433 1.81 0.88 -4.12
N SER A 434 1.12 0.63 -5.24
CA SER A 434 1.76 0.38 -6.54
C SER A 434 2.24 1.65 -7.24
N SER A 435 1.50 2.76 -7.10
CA SER A 435 1.91 4.08 -7.57
C SER A 435 3.31 4.50 -7.09
N PRO A 436 3.64 4.47 -5.78
CA PRO A 436 4.95 4.89 -5.28
C PRO A 436 6.10 3.96 -5.69
N HIS A 437 5.84 2.67 -5.92
CA HIS A 437 6.84 1.78 -6.54
C HIS A 437 7.23 2.29 -7.94
N THR A 438 6.22 2.66 -8.72
CA THR A 438 6.42 3.16 -10.08
C THR A 438 7.01 4.57 -10.08
N ALA A 439 6.60 5.44 -9.16
CA ALA A 439 7.18 6.77 -8.98
C ALA A 439 8.66 6.71 -8.60
N GLY A 440 9.04 5.80 -7.70
CA GLY A 440 10.45 5.61 -7.37
C GLY A 440 11.26 5.01 -8.52
N ALA A 441 10.67 4.12 -9.33
CA ALA A 441 11.33 3.63 -10.54
C ALA A 441 11.51 4.76 -11.59
N ALA A 442 10.50 5.62 -11.75
CA ALA A 442 10.59 6.80 -12.58
C ALA A 442 11.66 7.78 -12.06
N ALA A 443 11.77 7.98 -10.74
CA ALA A 443 12.84 8.78 -10.13
C ALA A 443 14.24 8.22 -10.45
N LEU A 444 14.44 6.90 -10.37
CA LEU A 444 15.71 6.28 -10.79
C LEU A 444 16.02 6.55 -12.27
N LEU A 445 15.02 6.45 -13.15
CA LEU A 445 15.20 6.69 -14.58
C LEU A 445 15.47 8.17 -14.89
N SER A 446 14.74 9.11 -14.28
CA SER A 446 14.95 10.54 -14.46
C SER A 446 16.37 10.95 -14.07
N GLY A 447 16.92 10.37 -12.99
CA GLY A 447 18.29 10.66 -12.58
C GLY A 447 19.37 10.05 -13.48
N LEU A 448 19.13 8.84 -14.01
CA LEU A 448 20.06 8.17 -14.94
C LEU A 448 20.04 8.80 -16.34
N TYR A 449 18.87 9.30 -16.75
CA TYR A 449 18.62 9.86 -18.08
C TYR A 449 17.99 11.25 -17.96
N PRO A 450 18.75 12.26 -17.48
CA PRO A 450 18.22 13.60 -17.19
C PRO A 450 17.71 14.36 -18.42
N ASP A 451 18.09 13.93 -19.63
CA ASP A 451 17.59 14.51 -20.89
C ASP A 451 16.26 13.88 -21.36
N TRP A 452 15.78 12.83 -20.69
CA TRP A 452 14.51 12.20 -21.06
C TRP A 452 13.33 13.05 -20.61
N THR A 453 12.39 13.23 -21.52
CA THR A 453 11.08 13.80 -21.22
C THR A 453 10.25 12.84 -20.34
N PRO A 454 9.24 13.34 -19.62
CA PRO A 454 8.31 12.47 -18.90
C PRO A 454 7.64 11.40 -19.78
N ALA A 455 7.38 11.73 -21.05
CA ALA A 455 6.83 10.78 -22.00
C ALA A 455 7.82 9.65 -22.35
N GLU A 456 9.12 9.94 -22.44
CA GLU A 456 10.16 8.94 -22.69
C GLU A 456 10.37 8.04 -21.47
N VAL A 457 10.36 8.58 -20.25
CA VAL A 457 10.36 7.78 -19.02
C VAL A 457 9.16 6.84 -19.00
N LYS A 458 7.95 7.35 -19.25
CA LYS A 458 6.72 6.55 -19.36
C LYS A 458 6.83 5.47 -20.44
N ALA A 459 7.31 5.82 -21.63
CA ALA A 459 7.46 4.88 -22.74
C ALA A 459 8.46 3.76 -22.42
N ALA A 460 9.58 4.08 -21.78
CA ALA A 460 10.57 3.10 -21.36
C ALA A 460 9.97 2.10 -20.37
N MET A 461 9.24 2.57 -19.35
CA MET A 461 8.60 1.70 -18.36
C MET A 461 7.50 0.82 -18.96
N MET A 462 6.65 1.39 -19.83
CA MET A 462 5.58 0.62 -20.49
C MET A 462 6.13 -0.43 -21.47
N SER A 463 7.11 -0.06 -22.29
CA SER A 463 7.64 -0.95 -23.33
C SER A 463 8.55 -2.07 -22.81
N THR A 464 9.05 -1.94 -21.58
CA THR A 464 9.91 -2.94 -20.92
C THR A 464 9.20 -3.72 -19.81
N GLY A 465 7.92 -3.44 -19.58
CA GLY A 465 7.09 -4.16 -18.61
C GLY A 465 7.02 -5.66 -18.92
N LYS A 466 7.07 -6.48 -17.86
CA LYS A 466 6.92 -7.92 -17.97
C LYS A 466 5.47 -8.27 -18.35
N VAL A 467 5.29 -8.99 -19.44
CA VAL A 467 3.96 -9.43 -19.92
C VAL A 467 3.68 -10.91 -19.68
N ALA A 468 4.71 -11.74 -19.49
CA ALA A 468 4.57 -13.17 -19.29
C ALA A 468 4.52 -13.49 -17.80
N GLY A 469 3.61 -14.39 -17.38
CA GLY A 469 3.46 -14.78 -15.99
C GLY A 469 2.87 -13.70 -15.08
N VAL A 470 2.09 -12.78 -15.69
CA VAL A 470 1.18 -11.87 -14.97
C VAL A 470 -0.20 -12.51 -15.03
N TYR A 471 -0.83 -12.73 -13.88
CA TYR A 471 -2.11 -13.43 -13.78
C TYR A 471 -3.21 -12.49 -13.29
N LYS A 472 -4.46 -12.78 -13.63
CA LYS A 472 -5.61 -12.16 -12.99
C LYS A 472 -5.75 -12.62 -11.54
N GLU A 473 -6.66 -11.97 -10.82
CA GLU A 473 -7.01 -12.24 -9.42
C GLU A 473 -7.50 -13.67 -9.16
N ASP A 474 -7.81 -14.43 -10.22
CA ASP A 474 -8.18 -15.85 -10.16
C ASP A 474 -6.98 -16.80 -10.13
N TYR A 475 -5.74 -16.28 -10.18
CA TYR A 475 -4.49 -17.04 -10.17
C TYR A 475 -4.28 -17.97 -11.37
N VAL A 476 -5.11 -17.84 -12.42
CA VAL A 476 -5.12 -18.78 -13.56
C VAL A 476 -4.99 -18.06 -14.90
N THR A 477 -5.68 -16.94 -15.09
CA THR A 477 -5.86 -16.31 -16.43
C THR A 477 -4.98 -15.11 -16.71
#